data_AF-A0A7J8X5V4-F1
#
_entry.id   AF-A0A7J8X5V4-F1
#
_cell.length_a   1.000
_cell.length_b   1.000
_cell.length_c   1.000
_cell.angle_alpha   90.00
_cell.angle_beta   90.00
_cell.angle_gamma   90.00
#
_symmetry.space_group_name_H-M   'P 1'
#
loop_
_entity.id
_entity.type
_entity.pdbx_description
1 polymer ?
#
loop_
_entity_poly.entity_id
_entity_poly.type
_entity_poly.pdbx_seq_one_letter_code
_entity_poly.pdbx_strand_id
1 'polypeptide(L)'
;ILQRHREQFTLSKAWDAVTHGLQIYPSSPELFKALVEISCLYTTPNKLRWMFDEHCHKKPSVVVWLFALIFEISRSGSLHRIHGLFERALANDKFHNSVILWRLYVAYEINVVHNPSAARRIFFRAIHACPWSKKLWLDGFLKLNSILTAKELSDLQEVMREKELNLRTDIYEILLQDEILP
;
A
#
# COMPACT_ATOMS: atom_id res chain seq x y z
N ILE A 1 19.03 -22.58 29.24
CA ILE A 1 18.09 -21.72 30.02
C ILE A 1 18.64 -20.29 30.15
N LEU A 2 19.86 -20.09 30.69
CA LEU A 2 20.48 -18.76 30.85
C LEU A 2 20.62 -17.93 29.55
N GLN A 3 21.03 -18.56 28.45
CA GLN A 3 21.18 -17.87 27.16
C GLN A 3 19.84 -17.35 26.61
N ARG A 4 18.78 -18.14 26.71
CA ARG A 4 17.42 -17.78 26.28
C ARG A 4 16.85 -16.61 27.10
N HIS A 5 17.13 -16.56 28.41
CA HIS A 5 16.75 -15.42 29.24
C HIS A 5 17.54 -14.14 28.89
N ARG A 6 18.84 -14.27 28.56
CA ARG A 6 19.67 -13.14 28.13
C ARG A 6 19.20 -12.55 26.80
N GLU A 7 18.79 -13.40 25.85
CA GLU A 7 18.21 -12.99 24.57
C GLU A 7 16.86 -12.28 24.76
N GLN A 8 15.96 -12.84 25.57
CA GLN A 8 14.67 -12.20 25.89
C GLN A 8 14.82 -10.86 26.59
N PHE A 9 15.77 -10.74 27.52
CA PHE A 9 16.07 -9.49 28.20
C PHE A 9 16.63 -8.41 27.24
N THR A 10 17.44 -8.84 26.27
CA THR A 10 17.99 -7.94 25.24
C THR A 10 16.89 -7.45 24.30
N LEU A 11 15.97 -8.32 23.88
CA LEU A 11 14.81 -7.97 23.07
C LEU A 11 13.85 -7.03 23.81
N SER A 12 13.64 -7.25 25.10
CA SER A 12 12.85 -6.35 25.96
C SER A 12 13.43 -4.93 25.98
N LYS A 13 14.74 -4.78 26.19
CA LYS A 13 15.40 -3.46 26.17
C LYS A 13 15.35 -2.81 24.80
N ALA A 14 15.56 -3.58 23.74
CA ALA A 14 15.47 -3.08 22.37
C ALA A 14 14.06 -2.61 22.04
N TRP A 15 13.03 -3.35 22.48
CA TRP A 15 11.63 -2.96 22.37
C TRP A 15 11.35 -1.62 23.06
N ASP A 16 11.79 -1.45 24.30
CA ASP A 16 11.60 -0.21 25.05
C ASP A 16 12.31 0.98 24.39
N ALA A 17 13.54 0.76 23.88
CA ALA A 17 14.29 1.79 23.16
C ALA A 17 13.60 2.20 21.84
N VAL A 18 13.11 1.23 21.06
CA VAL A 18 12.41 1.50 19.79
C VAL A 18 11.08 2.22 20.03
N THR A 19 10.30 1.76 21.02
CA THR A 19 9.02 2.40 21.37
C THR A 19 9.22 3.84 21.86
N HIS A 20 10.22 4.08 22.71
CA HIS A 20 10.60 5.44 23.10
C HIS A 20 11.08 6.28 21.91
N GLY A 21 11.90 5.70 21.03
CA GLY A 21 12.32 6.33 19.78
C GLY A 21 11.14 6.78 18.91
N LEU A 22 10.10 5.95 18.78
CA LEU A 22 8.89 6.27 18.01
C LEU A 22 8.05 7.39 18.65
N GLN A 23 8.13 7.59 19.96
CA GLN A 23 7.48 8.74 20.60
C GLN A 23 8.11 10.06 20.15
N ILE A 24 9.44 10.08 20.02
CA ILE A 24 10.26 11.23 19.61
C ILE A 24 10.22 11.41 18.09
N TYR A 25 10.32 10.31 17.32
CA TYR A 25 10.37 10.28 15.86
C TYR A 25 9.26 9.39 15.28
N PRO A 26 8.00 9.89 15.22
CA PRO A 26 6.80 9.07 14.97
C PRO A 26 6.63 8.58 13.55
N SER A 27 7.53 8.96 12.65
CA SER A 27 7.44 8.62 11.22
C SER A 27 8.77 8.08 10.68
N SER A 28 9.70 7.67 11.55
CA SER A 28 10.95 7.03 11.12
C SER A 28 10.68 5.62 10.59
N PRO A 29 10.97 5.34 9.31
CA PRO A 29 10.84 4.00 8.74
C PRO A 29 11.74 2.97 9.42
N GLU A 30 12.94 3.38 9.84
CA GLU A 30 13.94 2.52 10.47
C GLU A 30 13.42 1.99 11.82
N LEU A 31 12.78 2.87 12.60
CA LEU A 31 12.17 2.49 13.87
C LEU A 31 10.98 1.55 13.67
N PHE A 32 10.14 1.79 12.65
CA PHE A 32 9.03 0.87 12.34
C PHE A 32 9.52 -0.49 11.83
N LYS A 33 10.58 -0.51 11.02
CA LYS A 33 11.21 -1.76 10.59
C LYS A 33 11.74 -2.55 11.79
N ALA A 34 12.52 -1.90 12.67
CA ALA A 34 13.03 -2.51 13.89
C ALA A 34 11.88 -3.00 14.80
N LEU A 35 10.80 -2.22 14.91
CA LEU A 35 9.62 -2.60 15.67
C LEU A 35 9.00 -3.91 15.15
N VAL A 36 8.81 -4.03 13.82
CA VAL A 36 8.26 -5.24 13.21
C VAL A 36 9.21 -6.43 13.42
N GLU A 37 10.51 -6.25 13.20
CA GLU A 37 11.51 -7.31 13.37
C GLU A 37 11.57 -7.83 14.82
N ILE A 38 11.63 -6.92 15.80
CA ILE A 38 11.62 -7.30 17.23
C ILE A 38 10.28 -7.96 17.58
N SER A 39 9.16 -7.42 17.08
CA SER A 39 7.82 -7.95 17.39
C SER A 39 7.66 -9.41 16.96
N CYS A 40 8.23 -9.80 15.82
CA CYS A 40 8.17 -11.17 15.31
C CYS A 40 8.81 -12.19 16.27
N LEU A 41 9.77 -11.75 17.10
CA LEU A 41 10.52 -12.60 18.02
C LEU A 41 10.03 -12.48 19.48
N TYR A 42 9.43 -11.34 19.83
CA TYR A 42 9.24 -10.95 21.23
C TYR A 42 7.77 -10.75 21.63
N THR A 43 6.86 -10.49 20.69
CA THR A 43 5.52 -9.98 21.01
C THR A 43 4.42 -10.70 20.23
N THR A 44 3.21 -10.75 20.79
CA THR A 44 2.05 -11.29 20.09
C THR A 44 1.60 -10.34 18.97
N PRO A 45 1.12 -10.87 17.82
CA PRO A 45 0.65 -10.03 16.72
C PRO A 45 -0.42 -9.01 17.13
N ASN A 46 -1.29 -9.37 18.08
CA ASN A 46 -2.36 -8.49 18.56
C ASN A 46 -1.83 -7.24 19.27
N LYS A 47 -0.75 -7.36 20.05
CA LYS A 47 -0.13 -6.20 20.69
C LYS A 47 0.46 -5.24 19.65
N LEU A 48 1.09 -5.78 18.59
CA LEU A 48 1.60 -4.94 17.51
C LEU A 48 0.47 -4.27 16.71
N ARG A 49 -0.64 -4.97 16.44
CA ARG A 49 -1.83 -4.39 15.82
C ARG A 49 -2.35 -3.19 16.61
N TRP A 50 -2.50 -3.36 17.92
CA TRP A 50 -2.95 -2.29 18.81
C TRP A 50 -2.02 -1.09 18.75
N MET A 51 -0.70 -1.32 18.76
CA MET A 51 0.27 -0.23 18.61
C MET A 51 0.16 0.48 17.27
N PHE A 52 0.04 -0.25 16.16
CA PHE A 52 -0.13 0.39 14.85
C PHE A 52 -1.42 1.21 14.79
N ASP A 53 -2.54 0.66 15.31
CA ASP A 53 -3.79 1.40 15.38
C ASP A 53 -3.64 2.68 16.23
N GLU A 54 -2.94 2.62 17.36
CA GLU A 54 -2.64 3.80 18.19
C GLU A 54 -1.82 4.86 17.44
N HIS A 55 -0.76 4.45 16.72
CA HIS A 55 0.07 5.38 15.95
C HIS A 55 -0.72 5.98 14.78
N CYS A 56 -1.54 5.18 14.09
CA CYS A 56 -2.44 5.64 13.04
C CYS A 56 -3.45 6.69 13.56
N HIS A 57 -3.89 6.57 14.82
CA HIS A 57 -4.82 7.54 15.42
C HIS A 57 -4.12 8.79 15.95
N LYS A 58 -3.03 8.66 16.72
CA LYS A 58 -2.40 9.79 17.42
C LYS A 58 -1.52 10.65 16.50
N LYS A 59 -0.75 10.02 15.62
CA LYS A 59 0.23 10.71 14.75
C LYS A 59 0.22 10.05 13.36
N PRO A 60 -0.91 10.17 12.63
CA PRO A 60 -1.05 9.52 11.34
C PRO A 60 0.01 10.00 10.35
N SER A 61 0.64 9.07 9.66
CA SER A 61 1.50 9.34 8.51
C SER A 61 1.35 8.21 7.48
N VAL A 62 1.66 8.50 6.22
CA VAL A 62 1.65 7.48 5.16
C VAL A 62 2.59 6.33 5.52
N VAL A 63 3.74 6.62 6.15
CA VAL A 63 4.71 5.60 6.60
C VAL A 63 4.07 4.64 7.60
N VAL A 64 3.39 5.15 8.62
CA VAL A 64 2.72 4.31 9.64
C VAL A 64 1.68 3.40 8.99
N TRP A 65 0.85 3.94 8.10
CA TRP A 65 -0.16 3.15 7.37
C TRP A 65 0.46 2.07 6.49
N LEU A 66 1.56 2.39 5.79
CA LEU A 66 2.28 1.42 4.95
C LEU A 66 2.84 0.27 5.80
N PHE A 67 3.48 0.56 6.93
CA PHE A 67 3.99 -0.49 7.81
C PHE A 67 2.87 -1.34 8.42
N ALA A 68 1.76 -0.73 8.83
CA ALA A 68 0.58 -1.47 9.32
C ALA A 68 0.00 -2.41 8.25
N LEU A 69 -0.11 -1.93 7.00
CA LEU A 69 -0.59 -2.71 5.86
C LEU A 69 0.38 -3.85 5.49
N ILE A 70 1.67 -3.55 5.36
CA ILE A 70 2.70 -4.55 5.05
C ILE A 70 2.71 -5.62 6.13
N PHE A 71 2.63 -5.24 7.40
CA PHE A 71 2.56 -6.18 8.52
C PHE A 71 1.34 -7.11 8.39
N GLU A 72 0.13 -6.58 8.20
CA GLU A 72 -1.07 -7.42 8.09
C GLU A 72 -1.06 -8.30 6.83
N ILE A 73 -0.60 -7.79 5.70
CA ILE A 73 -0.48 -8.56 4.45
C ILE A 73 0.53 -9.70 4.62
N SER A 74 1.71 -9.42 5.18
CA SER A 74 2.78 -10.42 5.39
C SER A 74 2.36 -11.56 6.31
N ARG A 75 1.39 -11.31 7.19
CA ARG A 75 0.85 -12.29 8.14
C ARG A 75 -0.42 -12.99 7.64
N SER A 76 -0.82 -12.76 6.38
CA SER A 76 -2.08 -13.25 5.83
C SER A 76 -3.27 -12.89 6.73
N GLY A 77 -3.31 -11.62 7.17
CA GLY A 77 -4.43 -11.08 7.93
C GLY A 77 -5.76 -11.22 7.18
N SER A 78 -6.88 -11.12 7.91
CA SER A 78 -8.20 -11.24 7.27
C SER A 78 -8.42 -10.12 6.24
N LEU A 79 -9.08 -10.45 5.13
CA LEU A 79 -9.43 -9.49 4.07
C LEU A 79 -10.15 -8.25 4.66
N HIS A 80 -11.10 -8.48 5.57
CA HIS A 80 -11.82 -7.42 6.25
C HIS A 80 -10.90 -6.45 7.00
N ARG A 81 -9.88 -6.95 7.69
CA ARG A 81 -8.92 -6.11 8.42
C ARG A 81 -8.07 -5.28 7.46
N ILE A 82 -7.56 -5.90 6.41
CA ILE A 82 -6.70 -5.23 5.43
C ILE A 82 -7.50 -4.16 4.67
N HIS A 83 -8.71 -4.47 4.19
CA HIS A 83 -9.60 -3.49 3.58
C HIS A 83 -9.96 -2.37 4.56
N GLY A 84 -10.27 -2.70 5.82
CA GLY A 84 -10.53 -1.71 6.86
C GLY A 84 -9.34 -0.77 7.10
N LEU A 85 -8.11 -1.24 6.98
CA LEU A 85 -6.91 -0.39 7.06
C LEU A 85 -6.79 0.53 5.83
N PHE A 86 -6.98 0.01 4.62
CA PHE A 86 -6.96 0.83 3.41
C PHE A 86 -8.03 1.91 3.43
N GLU A 87 -9.28 1.55 3.74
CA GLU A 87 -10.39 2.50 3.76
C GLU A 87 -10.21 3.54 4.88
N ARG A 88 -9.73 3.16 6.06
CA ARG A 88 -9.39 4.13 7.12
C ARG A 88 -8.27 5.08 6.72
N ALA A 89 -7.24 4.58 6.04
CA ALA A 89 -6.13 5.40 5.58
C ALA A 89 -6.59 6.41 4.52
N LEU A 90 -7.39 5.95 3.56
CA LEU A 90 -7.85 6.74 2.40
C LEU A 90 -9.04 7.65 2.73
N ALA A 91 -9.81 7.37 3.78
CA ALA A 91 -10.85 8.26 4.29
C ALA A 91 -10.28 9.51 5.00
N ASN A 92 -8.98 9.52 5.31
CA ASN A 92 -8.32 10.68 5.90
C ASN A 92 -7.95 11.69 4.81
N ASP A 93 -8.42 12.93 4.93
CA ASP A 93 -8.16 14.01 3.97
C ASP A 93 -6.66 14.24 3.69
N LYS A 94 -5.76 13.89 4.63
CA LYS A 94 -4.31 14.02 4.41
C LYS A 94 -3.75 12.97 3.44
N PHE A 95 -4.40 11.82 3.31
CA PHE A 95 -3.87 10.68 2.54
C PHE A 95 -4.80 10.19 1.44
N HIS A 96 -6.00 10.76 1.31
CA HIS A 96 -6.89 10.45 0.19
C HIS A 96 -6.23 10.66 -1.18
N ASN A 97 -5.26 11.57 -1.27
CA ASN A 97 -4.47 11.85 -2.48
C ASN A 97 -3.12 11.11 -2.53
N SER A 98 -2.91 10.14 -1.65
CA SER A 98 -1.67 9.36 -1.61
C SER A 98 -1.65 8.31 -2.72
N VAL A 99 -0.95 8.63 -3.80
CA VAL A 99 -0.74 7.73 -4.95
C VAL A 99 -0.21 6.36 -4.50
N ILE A 100 0.70 6.32 -3.52
CA ILE A 100 1.33 5.07 -3.07
C ILE A 100 0.30 4.16 -2.41
N LEU A 101 -0.59 4.70 -1.56
CA LEU A 101 -1.63 3.91 -0.90
C LEU A 101 -2.62 3.33 -1.92
N TRP A 102 -3.07 4.14 -2.89
CA TRP A 102 -3.94 3.67 -3.95
C TRP A 102 -3.31 2.58 -4.81
N ARG A 103 -2.06 2.77 -5.24
CA ARG A 103 -1.33 1.78 -6.06
C ARG A 103 -1.14 0.47 -5.30
N LEU A 104 -0.87 0.55 -3.99
CA LEU A 104 -0.77 -0.63 -3.14
C LEU A 104 -2.13 -1.32 -3.00
N TYR A 105 -3.23 -0.59 -2.86
CA TYR A 105 -4.55 -1.17 -2.74
C TYR A 105 -5.00 -1.88 -4.03
N VAL A 106 -4.83 -1.24 -5.19
CA VAL A 106 -5.11 -1.88 -6.49
C VAL A 106 -4.23 -3.13 -6.67
N ALA A 107 -2.94 -3.05 -6.37
CA ALA A 107 -2.04 -4.19 -6.49
C ALA A 107 -2.41 -5.34 -5.54
N TYR A 108 -2.88 -5.04 -4.33
CA TYR A 108 -3.33 -6.04 -3.36
C TYR A 108 -4.54 -6.82 -3.88
N GLU A 109 -5.54 -6.13 -4.44
CA GLU A 109 -6.75 -6.76 -4.97
C GLU A 109 -6.46 -7.65 -6.19
N ILE A 110 -5.52 -7.25 -7.05
CA ILE A 110 -5.13 -8.03 -8.23
C ILE A 110 -4.26 -9.23 -7.85
N ASN A 111 -3.21 -8.99 -7.07
CA ASN A 111 -2.13 -9.96 -6.86
C ASN A 111 -2.35 -10.88 -5.66
N VAL A 112 -3.12 -10.45 -4.66
CA VAL A 112 -3.30 -11.21 -3.41
C VAL A 112 -4.73 -11.73 -3.29
N VAL A 113 -5.73 -10.88 -3.50
CA VAL A 113 -7.15 -11.27 -3.39
C VAL A 113 -7.65 -11.94 -4.68
N HIS A 114 -7.03 -11.62 -5.82
CA HIS A 114 -7.46 -12.04 -7.15
C HIS A 114 -8.91 -11.63 -7.46
N ASN A 115 -9.30 -10.42 -7.05
CA ASN A 115 -10.62 -9.86 -7.31
C ASN A 115 -10.55 -8.72 -8.35
N PRO A 116 -10.66 -9.03 -9.64
CA PRO A 116 -10.54 -8.03 -10.71
C PRO A 116 -11.64 -6.96 -10.64
N SER A 117 -12.85 -7.34 -10.24
CA SER A 117 -13.98 -6.43 -10.10
C SER A 117 -13.77 -5.40 -8.99
N ALA A 118 -13.19 -5.81 -7.85
CA ALA A 118 -12.82 -4.89 -6.78
C ALA A 118 -11.66 -3.98 -7.19
N ALA A 119 -10.61 -4.55 -7.78
CA ALA A 119 -9.46 -3.79 -8.28
C ALA A 119 -9.89 -2.69 -9.26
N ARG A 120 -10.80 -3.01 -10.19
CA ARG A 120 -11.41 -2.05 -11.11
C ARG A 120 -12.08 -0.88 -10.38
N ARG A 121 -12.97 -1.17 -9.41
CA ARG A 121 -13.66 -0.11 -8.64
C ARG A 121 -12.68 0.78 -7.89
N ILE A 122 -11.65 0.18 -7.28
CA ILE A 122 -10.64 0.91 -6.51
C ILE A 122 -9.76 1.75 -7.45
N PHE A 123 -9.41 1.25 -8.63
CA PHE A 123 -8.67 2.00 -9.63
C PHE A 123 -9.43 3.26 -10.09
N PHE A 124 -10.72 3.14 -10.40
CA PHE A 124 -11.53 4.30 -10.76
C PHE A 124 -11.59 5.34 -9.62
N ARG A 125 -11.76 4.90 -8.38
CA ARG A 125 -11.66 5.81 -7.21
C ARG A 125 -10.29 6.48 -7.13
N ALA A 126 -9.22 5.73 -7.37
CA ALA A 126 -7.86 6.22 -7.29
C ALA A 126 -7.56 7.31 -8.33
N ILE A 127 -7.97 7.15 -9.59
CA ILE A 127 -7.74 8.16 -10.64
C ILE A 127 -8.53 9.44 -10.40
N HIS A 128 -9.71 9.34 -9.77
CA HIS A 128 -10.49 10.51 -9.35
C HIS A 128 -9.81 11.25 -8.20
N ALA A 129 -9.22 10.53 -7.24
CA ALA A 129 -8.47 11.14 -6.14
C ALA A 129 -7.12 11.72 -6.59
N CYS A 130 -6.41 11.03 -7.50
CA CYS A 130 -5.05 11.37 -7.92
C CYS A 130 -4.95 11.60 -9.45
N PRO A 131 -5.68 12.57 -10.03
CA PRO A 131 -5.75 12.74 -11.47
C PRO A 131 -4.40 13.08 -12.11
N TRP A 132 -3.48 13.73 -11.39
CA TRP A 132 -2.16 14.13 -11.88
C TRP A 132 -1.15 12.98 -11.98
N SER A 133 -1.45 11.80 -11.40
CA SER A 133 -0.47 10.74 -11.28
C SER A 133 -0.40 9.86 -12.52
N LYS A 134 0.42 10.24 -13.51
CA LYS A 134 0.64 9.44 -14.74
C LYS A 134 0.94 7.97 -14.45
N LYS A 135 1.73 7.69 -13.40
CA LYS A 135 2.09 6.32 -13.00
C LYS A 135 0.87 5.51 -12.53
N LEU A 136 -0.09 6.14 -11.86
CA LEU A 136 -1.33 5.48 -11.46
C LEU A 136 -2.18 5.13 -12.69
N TRP A 137 -2.33 6.05 -13.64
CA TRP A 137 -3.04 5.78 -14.90
C TRP A 137 -2.41 4.61 -15.67
N LEU A 138 -1.09 4.64 -15.85
CA LEU A 138 -0.36 3.56 -16.52
C LEU A 138 -0.50 2.20 -15.82
N ASP A 139 -0.50 2.19 -14.48
CA ASP A 139 -0.76 0.97 -13.71
C ASP A 139 -2.14 0.38 -14.07
N GLY A 140 -3.15 1.21 -14.33
CA GLY A 140 -4.47 0.77 -14.79
C GLY A 140 -4.42 0.12 -16.16
N PHE A 141 -3.82 0.79 -17.15
CA PHE A 141 -3.67 0.24 -18.49
C PHE A 141 -2.90 -1.09 -18.49
N LEU A 142 -1.82 -1.20 -17.72
CA LEU A 142 -1.00 -2.42 -17.70
C LEU A 142 -1.63 -3.55 -16.89
N LYS A 143 -2.18 -3.25 -15.70
CA LYS A 143 -2.63 -4.28 -14.76
C LYS A 143 -4.10 -4.65 -14.93
N LEU A 144 -4.91 -3.78 -15.53
CA LEU A 144 -6.33 -3.98 -15.73
C LEU A 144 -6.73 -4.17 -17.20
N ASN A 145 -5.77 -4.26 -18.13
CA ASN A 145 -6.05 -4.48 -19.57
C ASN A 145 -6.98 -5.68 -19.82
N SER A 146 -6.73 -6.78 -19.11
CA SER A 146 -7.53 -8.01 -19.24
C SER A 146 -8.93 -7.93 -18.63
N ILE A 147 -9.20 -6.88 -17.84
CA ILE A 147 -10.44 -6.72 -17.06
C ILE A 147 -11.30 -5.60 -17.64
N LEU A 148 -10.68 -4.55 -18.18
CA LEU A 148 -11.34 -3.42 -18.80
C LEU A 148 -11.67 -3.71 -20.26
N THR A 149 -12.82 -3.24 -20.70
CA THR A 149 -13.19 -3.34 -22.12
C THR A 149 -12.39 -2.34 -22.96
N ALA A 150 -12.22 -2.63 -24.26
CA ALA A 150 -11.55 -1.72 -25.18
C ALA A 150 -12.18 -0.31 -25.19
N LYS A 151 -13.50 -0.23 -25.00
CA LYS A 151 -14.22 1.04 -24.87
C LYS A 151 -13.79 1.80 -23.61
N GLU A 152 -13.76 1.14 -22.46
CA GLU A 152 -13.35 1.77 -21.20
C GLU A 152 -11.90 2.23 -21.22
N LEU A 153 -11.02 1.48 -21.89
CA LEU A 153 -9.62 1.90 -22.08
C LEU A 153 -9.52 3.13 -23.01
N SER A 154 -10.33 3.19 -24.06
CA SER A 154 -10.43 4.36 -24.93
C SER A 154 -10.95 5.60 -24.18
N ASP A 155 -12.03 5.44 -23.40
CA ASP A 155 -12.62 6.50 -22.59
C ASP A 155 -11.60 6.98 -21.53
N LEU A 156 -10.89 6.06 -20.88
CA LEU A 156 -9.79 6.39 -19.94
C LEU A 156 -8.67 7.17 -20.63
N GLN A 157 -8.30 6.80 -21.86
CA GLN A 157 -7.26 7.50 -22.61
C GLN A 157 -7.70 8.92 -22.96
N GLU A 158 -8.97 9.12 -23.31
CA GLU A 158 -9.54 10.44 -23.55
C GLU A 158 -9.48 11.32 -22.31
N VAL A 159 -9.96 10.83 -21.16
CA VAL A 159 -9.89 11.56 -19.89
C VAL A 159 -8.43 11.84 -19.50
N MET A 160 -7.52 10.89 -19.72
CA MET A 160 -6.09 11.09 -19.45
C MET A 160 -5.51 12.23 -20.32
N ARG A 161 -5.91 12.33 -21.60
CA ARG A 161 -5.53 13.45 -22.49
C ARG A 161 -6.13 14.78 -22.03
N GLU A 162 -7.38 14.80 -21.61
CA GLU A 162 -8.02 16.02 -21.05
C GLU A 162 -7.30 16.53 -19.80
N LYS A 163 -6.69 15.64 -19.02
CA LYS A 163 -5.84 15.99 -17.86
C LYS A 163 -4.41 16.35 -18.24
N GLU A 164 -4.12 16.56 -19.52
CA GLU A 164 -2.80 16.88 -20.07
C GLU A 164 -1.72 15.82 -19.76
N LEU A 165 -2.14 14.60 -19.41
CA LEU A 165 -1.23 13.48 -19.17
C LEU A 165 -0.91 12.78 -20.47
N ASN A 166 -0.04 13.39 -21.27
CA ASN A 166 0.30 12.87 -22.59
C ASN A 166 1.21 11.63 -22.49
N LEU A 167 0.89 10.58 -23.25
CA LEU A 167 1.80 9.46 -23.51
C LEU A 167 2.85 9.95 -24.52
N ARG A 168 4.13 9.61 -24.27
CA ARG A 168 5.24 10.06 -25.13
C ARG A 168 5.36 9.21 -26.41
N THR A 169 4.66 8.08 -26.41
CA THR A 169 4.66 7.05 -27.44
C THR A 169 3.19 6.68 -27.63
N ASP A 170 2.75 6.57 -28.88
CA ASP A 170 1.37 6.23 -29.16
C ASP A 170 1.08 4.80 -28.66
N ILE A 171 -0.10 4.54 -28.11
CA ILE A 171 -0.43 3.20 -27.56
C ILE A 171 -0.31 2.13 -28.66
N TYR A 172 -0.62 2.51 -29.90
CA TYR A 172 -0.48 1.67 -31.07
C TYR A 172 0.98 1.26 -31.36
N GLU A 173 1.97 2.13 -31.12
CA GLU A 173 3.39 1.77 -31.29
C GLU A 173 3.86 0.76 -30.24
N ILE A 174 3.33 0.82 -29.01
CA ILE A 174 3.65 -0.13 -27.95
C ILE A 174 3.02 -1.50 -28.23
N LEU A 175 1.76 -1.53 -28.69
CA LEU A 175 1.07 -2.77 -29.06
C LEU A 175 1.70 -3.43 -30.30
N LEU A 176 2.19 -2.63 -31.25
CA LEU A 176 2.95 -3.13 -32.39
C LEU A 176 4.29 -3.74 -31.97
N GLN A 177 4.95 -3.24 -30.92
CA GLN A 177 6.19 -3.84 -30.43
C GLN A 177 5.99 -5.22 -29.79
N ASP A 178 4.85 -5.46 -29.13
CA ASP A 178 4.53 -6.77 -28.55
C ASP A 178 4.15 -7.83 -29.61
N GLU A 179 3.62 -7.43 -30.78
CA GLU A 179 3.38 -8.35 -31.91
C GLU A 179 4.65 -8.71 -32.70
N ILE A 180 5.74 -7.96 -32.53
CA ILE A 180 6.99 -8.12 -33.32
C ILE A 180 8.02 -9.02 -32.61
N LEU A 181 7.76 -9.49 -31.37
CA LEU A 181 8.65 -10.42 -30.68
C LEU A 181 8.27 -11.89 -30.98
N PRO A 182 9.14 -12.67 -31.66
CA PRO A 182 8.91 -14.08 -31.97
C PRO A 182 9.01 -15.01 -30.76
#